data_AF-A0A9R1PSR3-F1
#
_entry.id   AF-A0A9R1PSR3-F1
#
_cell.length_a   1.000
_cell.length_b   1.000
_cell.length_c   1.000
_cell.angle_alpha   90.00
_cell.angle_beta   90.00
_cell.angle_gamma   90.00
#
_symmetry.space_group_name_H-M   'P 1'
#
loop_
_entity.id
_entity.type
_entity.pdbx_description
1 polymer ?
#
loop_
_entity_poly.entity_id
_entity_poly.type
_entity_poly.pdbx_seq_one_letter_code
_entity_poly.pdbx_strand_id
1 'polypeptide(L)'
;MSREALAIGHVVGDILDPFVKAASLKVIYNGKELTNGSELKPSQVATEPRIDIAGRDMRNLYTLVMVDPDSPSPSNPTKREYLHWLVTDIPESTNASYGGFFTFFFLY
;
A
#
# COMPACT_ATOMS: atom_id res chain seq x y z
N MET A 1 -17.34 3.29 5.84
CA MET A 1 -16.53 2.14 6.26
C MET A 1 -15.03 2.30 5.95
N SER A 2 -14.55 2.42 4.71
CA SER A 2 -13.09 2.41 4.45
C SER A 2 -12.32 3.67 4.89
N ARG A 3 -12.92 4.86 4.79
CA ARG A 3 -12.29 6.13 5.18
C ARG A 3 -12.21 6.30 6.70
N GLU A 4 -13.22 5.84 7.42
CA GLU A 4 -13.25 5.86 8.90
C GLU A 4 -12.12 5.01 9.47
N ALA A 5 -11.86 3.82 8.90
CA ALA A 5 -10.76 2.97 9.34
C ALA A 5 -9.38 3.64 9.16
N LEU A 6 -9.16 4.37 8.06
CA LEU A 6 -7.89 5.09 7.84
C LEU A 6 -7.70 6.30 8.77
N ALA A 7 -8.81 6.93 9.19
CA ALA A 7 -8.77 8.00 10.17
C ALA A 7 -8.57 7.46 11.60
N ILE A 8 -9.25 6.37 11.96
CA ILE A 8 -9.10 5.70 13.26
C ILE A 8 -7.68 5.16 13.44
N GLY A 9 -7.09 4.59 12.39
CA GLY A 9 -5.70 4.15 12.39
C GLY A 9 -4.68 5.28 12.23
N HIS A 10 -5.11 6.54 12.33
CA HIS A 10 -4.32 7.76 12.15
C HIS A 10 -3.63 7.96 10.78
N VAL A 11 -3.62 6.96 9.89
CA VAL A 11 -3.04 7.02 8.53
C VAL A 11 -3.43 8.29 7.77
N VAL A 12 -4.72 8.66 7.79
CA VAL A 12 -5.15 9.98 7.32
C VAL A 12 -4.94 11.00 8.44
N GLY A 13 -4.11 12.00 8.16
CA GLY A 13 -3.59 12.97 9.13
C GLY A 13 -2.09 12.79 9.35
N ASP A 14 -1.66 11.56 9.62
CA ASP A 14 -0.25 11.25 9.86
C ASP A 14 0.57 11.12 8.57
N ILE A 15 -0.02 10.51 7.54
CA ILE A 15 0.67 10.15 6.29
C ILE A 15 -0.02 10.77 5.08
N LEU A 16 -1.34 10.70 5.04
CA LEU A 16 -2.14 11.18 3.92
C LEU A 16 -3.04 12.34 4.35
N ASP A 17 -3.11 13.37 3.51
CA ASP A 17 -4.17 14.37 3.61
C ASP A 17 -5.54 13.72 3.34
N PRO A 18 -6.65 14.29 3.87
CA PRO A 18 -7.99 13.81 3.56
C PRO A 18 -8.26 13.80 2.05
N PHE A 19 -8.66 12.64 1.52
CA PHE A 19 -8.87 12.46 0.08
C PHE A 19 -10.20 11.78 -0.24
N VAL A 20 -10.60 11.85 -1.52
CA VAL A 20 -11.70 11.07 -2.08
C VAL A 20 -11.11 9.93 -2.90
N LYS A 21 -11.57 8.70 -2.65
CA LYS A 21 -11.09 7.50 -3.35
C LYS A 21 -11.40 7.61 -4.85
N ALA A 22 -10.36 7.64 -5.68
CA ALA A 22 -10.48 7.68 -7.14
C ALA A 22 -10.56 6.29 -7.78
N ALA A 23 -9.86 5.31 -7.21
CA ALA A 23 -9.79 3.94 -7.70
C ALA A 23 -9.84 2.93 -6.54
N SER A 24 -10.21 1.69 -6.85
CA SER A 24 -10.14 0.58 -5.91
C SER A 24 -8.81 -0.14 -6.00
N LEU A 25 -8.16 -0.28 -4.85
CA LEU A 25 -6.94 -1.04 -4.66
C LEU A 25 -7.28 -2.32 -3.89
N LYS A 26 -6.83 -3.46 -4.38
CA LYS A 26 -6.88 -4.75 -3.68
C LYS A 26 -5.46 -5.24 -3.44
N VAL A 27 -5.17 -5.60 -2.19
CA VAL A 27 -3.88 -6.16 -1.78
C VAL A 27 -4.11 -7.59 -1.35
N ILE A 28 -3.43 -8.54 -1.98
CA ILE A 28 -3.67 -9.97 -1.79
C ILE A 28 -2.35 -10.65 -1.42
N TYR A 29 -2.30 -11.22 -0.21
CA TYR A 29 -1.22 -12.09 0.25
C TYR A 29 -1.75 -13.51 0.38
N ASN A 30 -1.03 -14.49 -0.18
CA ASN A 30 -1.37 -15.92 -0.07
C ASN A 30 -2.84 -16.24 -0.41
N GLY A 31 -3.39 -15.55 -1.42
CA GLY A 31 -4.78 -15.71 -1.88
C GLY A 31 -5.84 -15.04 -1.01
N LYS A 32 -5.46 -14.32 0.06
CA LYS A 32 -6.37 -13.59 0.95
C LYS A 32 -6.28 -12.08 0.68
N GLU A 33 -7.42 -11.46 0.36
CA GLU A 33 -7.56 -10.01 0.26
C GLU A 33 -7.44 -9.38 1.66
N LEU A 34 -6.55 -8.40 1.80
CA LEU A 34 -6.36 -7.66 3.03
C LEU A 34 -7.40 -6.56 3.19
N THR A 35 -7.70 -6.24 4.44
CA THR A 35 -8.54 -5.10 4.82
C THR A 35 -7.80 -4.20 5.80
N ASN A 36 -8.18 -2.92 5.88
CA ASN A 36 -7.54 -1.96 6.80
C ASN A 36 -7.55 -2.50 8.24
N GLY A 37 -6.39 -2.50 8.89
CA GLY A 37 -6.22 -3.03 10.25
C GLY A 37 -6.00 -4.53 10.35
N SER A 38 -5.83 -5.26 9.22
CA SER A 38 -5.47 -6.68 9.26
C SER A 38 -4.07 -6.88 9.83
N GLU A 39 -3.94 -7.69 10.88
CA GLU A 39 -2.64 -8.10 11.42
C GLU A 39 -2.02 -9.23 10.59
N LEU A 40 -0.73 -9.10 10.29
CA LEU A 40 0.05 -10.07 9.51
C LEU A 40 1.37 -10.35 10.19
N LYS A 41 1.81 -11.61 10.17
CA LYS A 41 3.15 -11.99 10.62
C LYS A 41 4.18 -11.64 9.56
N PRO A 42 5.43 -11.30 9.93
CA PRO A 42 6.50 -11.03 8.95
C PRO A 42 6.68 -12.15 7.93
N SER A 43 6.55 -13.42 8.34
CA SER A 43 6.64 -14.57 7.43
C SER A 43 5.53 -14.64 6.37
N GLN A 44 4.38 -14.00 6.61
CA GLN A 44 3.27 -13.96 5.64
C GLN A 44 3.46 -12.88 4.58
N VAL A 45 4.35 -11.90 4.84
CA VAL A 45 4.59 -10.72 3.99
C VAL A 45 6.04 -10.66 3.47
N ALA A 46 6.74 -11.79 3.53
CA ALA A 46 8.13 -11.90 3.07
C ALA A 46 8.30 -11.74 1.55
N THR A 47 7.24 -11.90 0.76
CA THR A 47 7.25 -11.67 -0.69
C THR A 47 6.31 -10.52 -1.03
N GLU A 48 6.47 -9.92 -2.20
CA GLU A 48 5.51 -8.93 -2.69
C GLU A 48 4.07 -9.51 -2.79
N PRO A 49 3.03 -8.71 -2.46
CA PRO A 49 1.66 -9.11 -2.66
C PRO A 49 1.24 -8.97 -4.13
N ARG A 50 0.16 -9.65 -4.48
CA ARG A 50 -0.58 -9.31 -5.69
C ARG A 50 -1.40 -8.04 -5.43
N ILE A 51 -1.27 -7.07 -6.34
CA ILE A 51 -1.97 -5.80 -6.29
C ILE A 51 -2.87 -5.70 -7.51
N ASP A 52 -4.19 -5.59 -7.32
CA ASP A 52 -5.12 -5.31 -8.42
C ASP A 52 -5.70 -3.90 -8.26
N ILE A 53 -5.64 -3.08 -9.32
CA ILE A 53 -6.18 -1.71 -9.34
C ILE A 53 -7.35 -1.66 -10.32
N ALA A 54 -8.51 -1.20 -9.85
CA ALA A 54 -9.70 -1.03 -10.68
C ALA A 54 -10.21 0.41 -10.60
N GLY A 55 -10.45 1.05 -11.74
CA GLY A 55 -10.97 2.41 -11.79
C GLY A 55 -11.98 2.58 -12.93
N ARG A 56 -12.06 3.81 -13.47
CA ARG A 56 -13.08 4.19 -14.48
C ARG A 56 -12.51 4.58 -15.84
N ASP A 57 -11.21 4.84 -15.94
CA ASP A 57 -10.53 5.25 -17.16
C ASP A 57 -9.22 4.48 -17.35
N MET A 58 -9.22 3.58 -18.33
CA MET A 58 -8.09 2.70 -18.67
C MET A 58 -6.84 3.46 -19.15
N ARG A 59 -6.92 4.78 -19.38
CA ARG A 59 -5.77 5.62 -19.74
C ARG A 59 -4.98 6.09 -18.51
N ASN A 60 -5.53 5.92 -17.32
CA ASN A 60 -4.85 6.31 -16.09
C ASN A 60 -3.68 5.38 -15.80
N LEU A 61 -2.60 5.99 -15.33
CA LEU A 61 -1.45 5.30 -14.74
C LEU A 61 -1.44 5.58 -13.24
N TYR A 62 -1.08 4.56 -12.48
CA TYR A 62 -1.00 4.62 -11.03
C TYR A 62 0.42 4.38 -10.53
N THR A 63 0.76 5.04 -9.44
CA THR A 63 1.95 4.76 -8.65
C THR A 63 1.51 4.11 -7.34
N LEU A 64 2.10 2.96 -7.03
CA LEU A 64 1.94 2.26 -5.76
C LEU A 64 3.12 2.61 -4.84
N VAL A 65 2.78 3.01 -3.61
CA VAL A 65 3.76 3.28 -2.55
C VAL A 65 3.37 2.46 -1.32
N MET A 66 4.30 1.69 -0.78
CA MET A 66 4.18 0.97 0.48
C MET A 66 5.24 1.50 1.45
N VAL A 67 4.80 2.09 2.56
CA VAL A 67 5.66 2.69 3.58
C VAL A 67 5.32 2.17 4.97
N ASP A 68 6.32 2.09 5.83
CA ASP A 68 6.17 1.90 7.27
C ASP A 68 6.39 3.24 7.99
N PRO A 69 5.32 3.85 8.53
CA PRO A 69 5.42 5.11 9.25
C PRO A 69 6.01 4.95 10.66
N ASP A 70 6.14 3.73 11.15
CA ASP A 70 6.49 3.44 12.53
C ASP A 70 7.92 2.92 12.67
N SER A 71 8.77 3.07 11.65
CA SER A 71 10.12 2.50 11.67
C SER A 71 11.10 3.26 12.58
N PRO A 72 11.93 2.59 13.41
CA PRO A 72 11.96 1.14 13.66
C PRO A 72 10.93 0.65 14.69
N SER A 73 10.32 1.54 15.47
CA SER A 73 9.20 1.21 16.35
C SER A 73 8.19 2.36 16.47
N PRO A 74 6.87 2.07 16.65
CA PRO A 74 5.84 3.11 16.74
C PRO A 74 6.09 4.12 17.87
N SER A 75 6.75 3.68 18.95
CA SER A 75 7.13 4.51 20.09
C SER A 75 8.32 5.45 19.84
N ASN A 76 9.16 5.17 18.83
CA ASN A 76 10.33 5.97 18.50
C ASN A 76 10.62 5.92 16.99
N PRO A 77 9.73 6.51 16.15
CA PRO A 77 9.73 6.33 14.70
C PRO A 77 10.77 7.22 14.01
N THR A 78 12.04 7.08 14.38
CA THR A 78 13.16 7.92 13.91
C THR A 78 13.49 7.77 12.42
N LYS A 79 12.99 6.71 11.77
CA LYS A 79 13.17 6.42 10.34
C LYS A 79 11.87 6.54 9.54
N ARG A 80 10.82 7.13 10.12
CA ARG A 80 9.58 7.44 9.41
C ARG A 80 9.85 8.39 8.24
N GLU A 81 9.37 8.12 7.03
CA GLU A 81 8.69 6.92 6.53
C GLU A 81 9.69 5.96 5.87
N TYR A 82 9.66 4.67 6.24
CA TYR A 82 10.51 3.69 5.59
C TYR A 82 9.82 3.12 4.34
N LEU A 83 10.42 3.36 3.17
CA LEU A 83 9.89 2.87 1.89
C LEU A 83 10.16 1.36 1.73
N HIS A 84 9.09 0.56 1.73
CA HIS A 84 9.15 -0.88 1.44
C HIS A 84 9.04 -1.17 -0.06
N TRP A 85 8.10 -0.50 -0.74
CA TRP A 85 7.81 -0.79 -2.12
C TRP A 85 7.41 0.45 -2.90
N LEU A 86 8.02 0.65 -4.05
CA LEU A 86 7.62 1.65 -5.03
C LEU A 86 7.44 0.99 -6.38
N VAL A 87 6.25 1.19 -6.98
CA VAL A 87 5.97 0.80 -8.37
C VAL A 87 5.32 1.96 -9.11
N THR A 88 5.86 2.32 -10.27
CA THR A 88 5.30 3.39 -11.11
C THR A 88 4.63 2.85 -12.37
N ASP A 89 3.86 3.71 -13.02
CA ASP A 89 3.32 3.48 -14.36
C ASP A 89 2.44 2.23 -14.48
N ILE A 90 1.71 1.87 -13.41
CA ILE A 90 0.78 0.74 -13.42
C ILE A 90 -0.46 1.14 -14.21
N PRO A 91 -0.79 0.47 -15.32
CA PRO A 91 -2.02 0.77 -16.05
C PRO A 91 -3.26 0.42 -15.22
N GLU A 92 -4.30 1.25 -15.29
CA GLU A 92 -5.57 0.94 -14.63
C GLU A 92 -6.15 -0.40 -15.10
N SER A 93 -6.88 -1.11 -14.23
CA SER A 93 -7.45 -2.45 -14.49
C SER A 93 -6.41 -3.57 -14.65
N THR A 94 -5.15 -3.29 -14.31
CA THR A 94 -4.07 -4.28 -14.31
C THR A 94 -3.54 -4.50 -12.89
N ASN A 95 -2.31 -5.04 -12.79
CA ASN A 95 -1.64 -5.31 -11.54
C ASN A 95 -0.25 -4.67 -11.50
N ALA A 96 0.36 -4.62 -10.32
CA ALA A 96 1.68 -4.00 -10.14
C ALA A 96 2.81 -4.64 -10.98
N SER A 97 2.68 -5.89 -11.44
CA SER A 97 3.67 -6.52 -12.32
C SER A 97 3.70 -5.95 -13.75
N TYR A 98 2.76 -5.07 -14.11
CA TYR A 98 2.76 -4.32 -15.38
C TYR A 98 3.36 -2.92 -15.26
N GLY A 99 3.85 -2.54 -14.07
CA GLY A 99 4.51 -1.24 -13.84
C GLY A 99 5.95 -1.19 -14.38
N GLY A 100 6.51 0.02 -14.47
CA GLY A 100 7.80 0.29 -15.12
C GLY A 100 9.02 0.23 -14.18
N PHE A 101 8.95 0.90 -13.03
CA PHE A 101 10.03 0.90 -12.03
C PHE A 101 9.59 0.10 -10.81
N PHE A 102 10.42 -0.80 -10.31
CA PHE A 102 10.16 -1.61 -9.11
C PHE A 102 11.34 -1.48 -8.16
N THR A 103 11.10 -1.09 -6.91
CA THR A 103 12.07 -1.32 -5.83
C THR A 103 11.35 -1.91 -4.64
N PHE A 104 11.63 -3.17 -4.34
CA PHE A 104 11.13 -3.86 -3.16
C PHE A 104 12.29 -4.07 -2.18
N PHE A 105 12.21 -3.37 -1.05
CA PHE A 105 13.14 -3.53 0.05
C PHE A 105 12.55 -4.56 1.02
N PHE A 106 13.28 -5.65 1.23
CA PHE A 106 13.07 -6.50 2.39
C PHE A 106 13.38 -5.68 3.65
N LEU A 107 12.45 -5.61 4.59
CA LEU A 107 12.76 -5.22 5.96
C LEU A 107 12.96 -6.47 6.82
N TYR A 108 13.91 -6.31 7.74
CA TYR A 108 14.53 -7.24 8.68
C TYR A 108 13.61 -8.23 9.42
#